data_AF-A0A023I014-F1
#
_entry.id   AF-A0A023I014-F1
#
_cell.length_a   1.000
_cell.length_b   1.000
_cell.length_c   1.000
_cell.angle_alpha   90.00
_cell.angle_beta   90.00
_cell.angle_gamma   90.00
#
_symmetry.space_group_name_H-M   'P 1'
#
loop_
_entity.id
_entity.type
_entity.pdbx_description
1 polymer ?
#
loop_
_entity_poly.entity_id
_entity_poly.type
_entity_poly.pdbx_seq_one_letter_code
_entity_poly.pdbx_strand_id
1 'polypeptide(L)'
;FFITPQNPLVNTRAYEGGVSQLIPLKLPLAEGKLLSYRTYVGTFGEGQLRRDFNRFLNEARDRPYAPYLHYNSWLDIGFFNPYTETEALKRIDQFGEALISRRGVPMNGFLFDDGWDDRLGNWGFSKDFPNGFSKLKRAAERYHA
;
A
#
# COMPACT_ATOMS: atom_id res chain seq x y z
N PHE A 1 -19.07 -21.58 4.71
CA PHE A 1 -17.71 -21.63 4.13
C PHE A 1 -17.49 -20.37 3.30
N PHE A 2 -16.25 -19.97 3.06
CA PHE A 2 -15.88 -18.90 2.15
C PHE A 2 -15.03 -19.46 1.00
N ILE A 3 -15.07 -18.77 -0.15
CA ILE A 3 -14.20 -19.01 -1.30
C ILE A 3 -13.63 -17.65 -1.70
N THR A 4 -12.30 -17.53 -1.80
CA THR A 4 -11.65 -16.27 -2.18
C THR A 4 -10.46 -16.51 -3.09
N PRO A 5 -10.30 -15.74 -4.18
CA PRO A 5 -9.12 -15.82 -5.01
C PRO A 5 -7.92 -15.14 -4.32
N GLN A 6 -6.70 -15.58 -4.64
CA GLN A 6 -5.48 -14.85 -4.24
C GLN A 6 -5.29 -13.59 -5.10
N ASN A 7 -5.58 -13.70 -6.39
CA ASN A 7 -5.34 -12.63 -7.35
C ASN A 7 -6.50 -11.62 -7.31
N PRO A 8 -6.25 -10.34 -7.03
CA PRO A 8 -7.30 -9.31 -6.92
C PRO A 8 -7.99 -9.00 -8.26
N LEU A 9 -7.46 -9.47 -9.39
CA LEU A 9 -8.08 -9.31 -10.71
C LEU A 9 -9.13 -10.40 -11.02
N VAL A 10 -9.28 -11.40 -10.17
CA VAL A 10 -10.28 -12.46 -10.34
C VAL A 10 -11.65 -11.94 -9.91
N ASN A 11 -12.59 -11.92 -10.86
CA ASN A 11 -13.99 -11.65 -10.60
C ASN A 11 -14.65 -12.90 -10.02
N THR A 12 -15.16 -12.80 -8.79
CA THR A 12 -15.89 -13.88 -8.13
C THR A 12 -17.39 -13.60 -8.17
N ARG A 13 -18.18 -14.52 -8.71
CA ARG A 13 -19.64 -14.49 -8.69
C ARG A 13 -20.16 -15.68 -7.88
N ALA A 14 -20.97 -15.42 -6.85
CA ALA A 14 -21.71 -16.43 -6.11
C ALA A 14 -23.20 -16.33 -6.46
N TYR A 15 -23.81 -17.41 -6.95
CA TYR A 15 -25.20 -17.41 -7.41
C TYR A 15 -25.79 -18.83 -7.33
N GLU A 16 -27.03 -18.97 -6.83
CA GLU A 16 -27.78 -20.24 -6.74
C GLU A 16 -26.97 -21.43 -6.19
N GLY A 17 -26.15 -21.19 -5.15
CA GLY A 17 -25.32 -22.23 -4.54
C GLY A 17 -24.02 -22.56 -5.30
N GLY A 18 -23.80 -21.97 -6.47
CA GLY A 18 -22.56 -22.04 -7.22
C GLY A 18 -21.63 -20.85 -6.97
N VAL A 19 -20.33 -21.07 -7.14
CA VAL A 19 -19.31 -20.01 -7.17
C VAL A 19 -18.50 -20.14 -8.46
N SER A 20 -18.40 -19.05 -9.21
CA SER A 20 -17.58 -18.93 -10.41
C SER A 20 -16.49 -17.90 -10.20
N GLN A 21 -15.27 -18.22 -10.61
CA GLN A 21 -14.11 -17.32 -10.58
C GLN A 21 -13.59 -17.13 -11.99
N LEU A 22 -13.59 -15.89 -12.47
CA LEU A 22 -13.29 -15.52 -13.85
C LEU A 22 -12.19 -14.48 -13.84
N ILE A 23 -11.22 -14.63 -14.73
CA ILE A 23 -10.16 -13.65 -14.94
C ILE A 23 -10.06 -13.32 -16.43
N PRO A 24 -10.30 -12.06 -16.83
CA PRO A 24 -10.19 -11.67 -18.22
C PRO A 24 -8.73 -11.72 -18.66
N LEU A 25 -8.47 -12.42 -19.77
CA LEU A 25 -7.16 -12.42 -20.41
C LEU A 25 -7.18 -11.46 -21.60
N LYS A 26 -6.29 -10.46 -21.59
CA LYS A 26 -6.14 -9.53 -22.71
C LYS A 26 -5.41 -10.15 -23.91
N LEU A 27 -4.59 -11.17 -23.66
CA LEU A 27 -3.84 -11.91 -24.66
C LEU A 27 -4.23 -13.40 -24.61
N PRO A 28 -4.26 -14.10 -25.75
CA PRO A 28 -4.49 -15.54 -25.75
C PRO A 28 -3.37 -16.27 -25.01
N LEU A 29 -3.71 -17.39 -24.38
CA LEU A 29 -2.72 -18.28 -23.76
C LEU A 29 -1.89 -18.95 -24.86
N ALA A 30 -0.61 -18.62 -24.93
CA ALA A 30 0.30 -19.23 -25.90
C ALA A 30 0.64 -20.68 -25.52
N GLU A 31 0.95 -21.49 -26.52
CA GLU A 31 1.41 -22.87 -26.32
C GLU A 31 2.63 -22.92 -25.39
N GLY A 32 2.62 -23.87 -24.46
CA GLY A 32 3.69 -24.05 -23.47
C GLY A 32 3.75 -22.99 -22.38
N LYS A 33 2.85 -22.00 -22.33
CA LYS A 33 2.75 -21.05 -21.21
C LYS A 33 1.82 -21.58 -20.13
N LEU A 34 2.33 -21.67 -18.90
CA LEU A 34 1.54 -22.03 -17.73
C LEU A 34 0.79 -20.81 -17.21
N LEU A 35 -0.50 -20.99 -16.97
CA LEU A 35 -1.34 -20.04 -16.25
C LEU A 35 -1.76 -20.68 -14.93
N SER A 36 -1.32 -20.11 -13.81
CA SER A 36 -1.59 -20.65 -12.48
C SER A 36 -2.40 -19.65 -11.65
N TYR A 37 -3.47 -20.15 -11.03
CA TYR A 37 -4.31 -19.40 -10.12
C TYR A 37 -4.46 -20.15 -8.82
N ARG A 38 -4.59 -19.37 -7.75
CA ARG A 38 -4.82 -19.89 -6.40
C ARG A 38 -6.15 -19.38 -5.89
N THR A 39 -6.96 -20.32 -5.40
CA THR A 39 -8.19 -20.04 -4.67
C THR A 39 -8.11 -20.68 -3.30
N TYR A 40 -8.67 -20.02 -2.31
CA TYR A 40 -8.73 -20.51 -0.94
C TYR A 40 -10.17 -20.85 -0.61
N VAL A 41 -10.38 -22.03 -0.03
CA VAL A 41 -11.67 -22.49 0.47
C VAL A 41 -11.51 -22.75 1.95
N GLY A 42 -12.40 -22.18 2.77
CA GLY A 42 -12.33 -22.33 4.23
C GLY A 42 -13.69 -22.30 4.90
N THR A 43 -13.76 -22.79 6.12
CA THR A 43 -14.96 -22.73 6.96
C THR A 43 -14.84 -21.59 7.97
N PHE A 44 -15.97 -21.24 8.59
CA PHE A 44 -16.05 -20.25 9.66
C PHE A 44 -17.09 -20.72 10.67
N GLY A 45 -16.92 -20.34 11.93
CA GLY A 45 -17.89 -20.60 12.99
C GLY A 45 -19.17 -19.77 12.79
N GLU A 46 -20.28 -20.23 13.38
CA GLU A 46 -21.56 -19.56 13.30
C GLU A 46 -21.46 -18.10 13.76
N GLY A 47 -21.87 -17.15 12.91
CA GLY A 47 -21.76 -15.71 13.18
C GLY A 47 -20.33 -15.14 13.17
N GLN A 48 -19.31 -15.93 12.81
CA GLN A 48 -17.89 -15.56 12.95
C GLN A 48 -17.15 -15.33 11.62
N LEU A 49 -17.88 -15.17 10.51
CA LEU A 49 -17.29 -14.96 9.18
C LEU A 49 -16.18 -13.90 9.19
N ARG A 50 -16.45 -12.70 9.72
CA ARG A 50 -15.44 -11.62 9.76
C ARG A 50 -14.18 -12.02 10.54
N ARG A 51 -14.35 -12.64 11.71
CA ARG A 51 -13.24 -12.99 12.60
C ARG A 51 -12.38 -14.10 11.99
N ASP A 52 -13.01 -15.18 11.54
CA ASP A 52 -12.32 -16.35 11.00
C ASP A 52 -11.69 -16.04 9.63
N PHE A 53 -12.37 -15.24 8.79
CA PHE A 53 -11.78 -14.78 7.54
C PHE A 53 -10.60 -13.84 7.76
N ASN A 54 -10.64 -12.95 8.75
CA ASN A 54 -9.48 -12.11 9.09
C ASN A 54 -8.28 -12.93 9.59
N ARG A 55 -8.52 -14.02 10.35
CA ARG A 55 -7.46 -14.95 10.75
C ARG A 55 -6.84 -15.62 9.52
N PHE A 56 -7.67 -16.16 8.62
CA PHE A 56 -7.21 -16.71 7.34
C PHE A 56 -6.41 -15.67 6.54
N LEU A 57 -6.91 -14.44 6.40
CA LEU A 57 -6.20 -13.39 5.68
C LEU A 57 -4.84 -13.10 6.29
N ASN A 58 -4.72 -13.11 7.62
CA ASN A 58 -3.44 -12.89 8.29
C ASN A 58 -2.40 -14.00 8.00
N GLU A 59 -2.87 -15.23 7.80
CA GLU A 59 -2.03 -16.38 7.40
C GLU A 59 -1.70 -16.38 5.90
N ALA A 60 -2.61 -15.89 5.06
CA ALA A 60 -2.48 -15.93 3.60
C ALA A 60 -1.71 -14.75 3.00
N ARG A 61 -1.58 -13.63 3.73
CA ARG A 61 -0.82 -12.44 3.29
C ARG A 61 0.69 -12.68 3.43
N ASP A 62 1.47 -12.14 2.50
CA ASP A 62 2.94 -12.19 2.56
C ASP A 62 3.50 -11.45 3.79
N ARG A 63 2.81 -10.40 4.23
CA ARG A 63 3.11 -9.65 5.46
C ARG A 63 1.98 -9.84 6.46
N PRO A 64 2.26 -10.29 7.70
CA PRO A 64 1.29 -10.28 8.78
C PRO A 64 0.69 -8.89 8.98
N TYR A 65 -0.58 -8.85 9.39
CA TYR A 65 -1.24 -7.59 9.70
C TYR A 65 -0.52 -6.88 10.84
N ALA A 66 0.01 -5.71 10.54
CA ALA A 66 0.59 -4.80 11.50
C ALA A 66 0.26 -3.36 11.07
N PRO A 67 -0.12 -2.47 12.00
CA PRO A 67 -0.24 -1.05 11.71
C PRO A 67 1.06 -0.49 11.09
N TYR A 68 0.91 0.47 10.19
CA TYR A 68 2.02 1.24 9.62
C TYR A 68 1.72 2.72 9.83
N LEU A 69 2.16 3.26 10.95
CA LEU A 69 1.91 4.65 11.32
C LEU A 69 2.86 5.55 10.52
N HIS A 70 2.31 6.40 9.67
CA HIS A 70 3.12 7.28 8.82
C HIS A 70 2.50 8.66 8.69
N TYR A 71 3.36 9.65 8.41
CA TYR A 71 2.91 10.93 7.85
C TYR A 71 2.59 10.74 6.38
N ASN A 72 1.50 11.33 5.88
CA ASN A 72 1.19 11.39 4.45
C ASN A 72 1.02 12.86 4.03
N SER A 73 1.70 13.28 2.97
CA SER A 73 1.71 14.68 2.52
C SER A 73 0.43 15.14 1.81
N TRP A 74 -0.44 14.23 1.33
CA TRP A 74 -1.59 14.57 0.48
C TRP A 74 -2.49 15.61 1.12
N LEU A 75 -2.96 15.40 2.36
CA LEU A 75 -3.87 16.36 3.03
C LEU A 75 -3.14 17.50 3.77
N ASP A 76 -1.83 17.67 3.55
CA ASP A 76 -1.01 18.71 4.18
C ASP A 76 -0.39 19.64 3.15
N ILE A 77 0.66 19.18 2.45
CA ILE A 77 1.40 20.01 1.48
C ILE A 77 1.14 19.60 0.02
N GLY A 78 0.51 18.44 -0.23
CA GLY A 78 0.37 17.86 -1.56
C GLY A 78 -1.01 18.03 -2.23
N PHE A 79 -2.05 18.47 -1.51
CA PHE A 79 -3.43 18.41 -2.02
C PHE A 79 -3.61 19.28 -3.26
N PHE A 80 -3.60 18.66 -4.45
CA PHE A 80 -3.57 19.32 -5.75
C PHE A 80 -2.42 20.30 -5.98
N ASN A 81 -1.38 20.30 -5.13
CA ASN A 81 -0.29 21.26 -5.15
C ASN A 81 1.06 20.55 -5.30
N PRO A 82 1.97 21.07 -6.15
CA PRO A 82 3.37 20.68 -6.06
C PRO A 82 3.97 21.20 -4.75
N TYR A 83 4.99 20.51 -4.24
CA TYR A 83 5.74 20.93 -3.07
C TYR A 83 7.24 20.72 -3.29
N THR A 84 8.03 21.32 -2.41
CA THR A 84 9.49 21.38 -2.53
C THR A 84 10.21 20.42 -1.59
N GLU A 85 11.48 20.10 -1.89
CA GLU A 85 12.36 19.38 -0.96
C GLU A 85 12.42 20.06 0.42
N THR A 86 12.39 21.39 0.47
CA THR A 86 12.44 22.16 1.72
C THR A 86 11.18 21.98 2.56
N GLU A 87 10.00 22.02 1.94
CA GLU A 87 8.73 21.80 2.64
C GLU A 87 8.66 20.36 3.16
N ALA A 88 9.03 19.39 2.34
CA ALA A 88 9.08 17.98 2.73
C ALA A 88 10.02 17.74 3.92
N LEU A 89 11.25 18.30 3.89
CA LEU A 89 12.19 18.22 5.00
C LEU A 89 11.63 18.85 6.28
N LYS A 90 10.97 20.01 6.16
CA LYS A 90 10.33 20.67 7.30
C LYS A 90 9.26 19.79 7.94
N ARG A 91 8.49 19.03 7.16
CA ARG A 91 7.49 18.10 7.69
C ARG A 91 8.14 16.92 8.41
N ILE A 92 9.19 16.34 7.84
CA ILE A 92 9.97 15.28 8.50
C ILE A 92 10.45 15.75 9.87
N ASP A 93 11.05 16.95 9.94
CA ASP A 93 11.55 17.47 11.21
C ASP A 93 10.43 17.80 12.20
N GLN A 94 9.33 18.40 11.76
CA GLN A 94 8.23 18.76 12.65
C GLN A 94 7.53 17.53 13.25
N PHE A 95 7.21 16.52 12.43
CA PHE A 95 6.56 15.30 12.89
C PHE A 95 7.55 14.40 13.65
N GLY A 96 8.80 14.28 13.18
CA GLY A 96 9.84 13.52 13.84
C GLY A 96 10.15 14.07 15.24
N GLU A 97 10.39 15.38 15.36
CA GLU A 97 10.62 16.01 16.66
C GLU A 97 9.40 15.89 17.58
N ALA A 98 8.21 16.22 17.09
CA ALA A 98 7.02 16.28 17.92
C ALA A 98 6.54 14.89 18.36
N LEU A 99 6.48 13.92 17.46
CA LEU A 99 5.90 12.61 17.75
C LEU A 99 6.96 11.61 18.18
N ILE A 100 8.08 11.53 17.48
CA ILE A 100 9.10 10.51 17.74
C ILE A 100 9.98 10.95 18.91
N SER A 101 10.70 12.07 18.79
CA SER A 101 11.67 12.49 19.82
C SER A 101 11.01 12.89 21.14
N ARG A 102 9.98 13.75 21.11
CA ARG A 102 9.35 14.27 22.34
C ARG A 102 8.35 13.31 22.99
N ARG A 103 7.69 12.46 22.20
CA ARG A 103 6.57 11.64 22.66
C ARG A 103 6.79 10.13 22.53
N GLY A 104 7.91 9.69 21.94
CA GLY A 104 8.24 8.27 21.80
C GLY A 104 7.28 7.51 20.89
N VAL A 105 6.57 8.18 19.99
CA VAL A 105 5.63 7.54 19.06
C VAL A 105 6.44 6.79 18.00
N PRO A 106 6.23 5.46 17.82
CA PRO A 106 6.97 4.67 16.85
C PRO A 106 6.38 4.84 15.44
N MET A 107 6.63 6.00 14.82
CA MET A 107 6.29 6.18 13.41
C MET A 107 7.16 5.27 12.53
N ASN A 108 6.56 4.73 11.48
CA ASN A 108 7.18 3.80 10.54
C ASN A 108 7.61 4.47 9.23
N GLY A 109 7.24 5.73 8.98
CA GLY A 109 7.76 6.47 7.84
C GLY A 109 7.06 7.77 7.51
N PHE A 110 7.57 8.39 6.45
CA PHE A 110 7.05 9.61 5.83
C PHE A 110 6.72 9.32 4.38
N LEU A 111 5.44 9.40 4.03
CA LEU A 111 4.89 9.15 2.70
C LEU A 111 4.67 10.49 2.00
N PHE A 112 5.41 10.69 0.92
CA PHE A 112 5.29 11.83 0.03
C PHE A 112 4.41 11.44 -1.16
N ASP A 113 3.15 11.86 -1.09
CA ASP A 113 2.10 11.62 -2.07
C ASP A 113 2.28 12.54 -3.30
N ASP A 114 1.29 12.59 -4.20
CA ASP A 114 1.33 13.38 -5.44
C ASP A 114 1.80 14.84 -5.23
N GLY A 115 2.59 15.36 -6.17
CA GLY A 115 3.17 16.71 -6.14
C GLY A 115 4.70 16.79 -6.12
N TRP A 116 5.44 15.67 -6.07
CA TRP A 116 6.91 15.66 -6.10
C TRP A 116 7.50 15.60 -7.53
N ASP A 117 6.74 15.11 -8.49
CA ASP A 117 7.20 14.78 -9.85
C ASP A 117 7.03 15.96 -10.83
N ASP A 118 7.62 15.83 -12.01
CA ASP A 118 7.55 16.84 -13.08
C ASP A 118 6.23 16.83 -13.86
N ARG A 119 5.34 15.86 -13.60
CA ARG A 119 4.03 15.65 -14.25
C ARG A 119 4.11 15.43 -15.76
N LEU A 120 5.25 15.02 -16.30
CA LEU A 120 5.44 14.71 -17.72
C LEU A 120 5.11 13.24 -18.06
N GLY A 121 4.66 12.46 -17.07
CA GLY A 121 4.28 11.04 -17.24
C GLY A 121 5.47 10.07 -17.34
N ASN A 122 6.70 10.57 -17.19
CA ASN A 122 7.94 9.81 -17.14
C ASN A 122 8.32 9.36 -15.70
N TRP A 123 7.53 9.75 -14.68
CA TRP A 123 7.82 9.55 -13.26
C TRP A 123 9.15 10.20 -12.82
N GLY A 124 9.53 11.31 -13.46
CA GLY A 124 10.72 12.08 -13.14
C GLY A 124 10.51 13.03 -11.97
N PHE A 125 11.55 13.26 -11.17
CA PHE A 125 11.52 14.30 -10.13
C PHE A 125 11.38 15.69 -10.74
N SER A 126 10.58 16.55 -10.11
CA SER A 126 10.54 17.96 -10.48
C SER A 126 11.86 18.66 -10.17
N LYS A 127 12.03 19.87 -10.72
CA LYS A 127 13.16 20.76 -10.39
C LYS A 127 13.29 21.06 -8.89
N ASP A 128 12.20 20.89 -8.13
CA ASP A 128 12.15 21.16 -6.70
C ASP A 128 12.72 20.00 -5.85
N PHE A 129 13.07 18.88 -6.50
CA PHE A 129 13.80 17.74 -5.94
C PHE A 129 15.06 17.39 -6.76
N PRO A 130 16.07 18.29 -6.82
CA PRO A 130 17.23 18.12 -7.71
C PRO A 130 18.11 16.91 -7.37
N ASN A 131 17.95 16.31 -6.19
CA ASN A 131 18.67 15.11 -5.75
C ASN A 131 17.73 13.92 -5.48
N GLY A 132 16.52 13.98 -6.03
CA GLY A 132 15.41 13.11 -5.66
C GLY A 132 15.16 13.10 -4.16
N PHE A 133 14.73 11.96 -3.62
CA PHE A 133 14.45 11.81 -2.19
C PHE A 133 15.67 11.49 -1.31
N SER A 134 16.90 11.61 -1.82
CA SER A 134 18.12 11.27 -1.06
C SER A 134 18.26 12.08 0.23
N LYS A 135 17.88 13.37 0.23
CA LYS A 135 17.90 14.19 1.45
C LYS A 135 16.76 13.84 2.41
N LEU A 136 15.58 13.56 1.89
CA LEU A 136 14.42 13.14 2.68
C LEU A 136 14.70 11.81 3.39
N LYS A 137 15.27 10.82 2.69
CA LYS A 137 15.72 9.55 3.28
C LYS A 137 16.65 9.77 4.48
N ARG A 138 17.72 10.56 4.29
CA ARG A 138 18.67 10.87 5.38
C ARG A 138 18.02 11.61 6.55
N ALA A 139 17.00 12.43 6.28
CA ALA A 139 16.28 13.13 7.33
C ALA A 139 15.37 12.19 8.13
N ALA A 140 14.66 11.29 7.45
CA ALA A 140 13.80 10.28 8.08
C ALA A 140 14.61 9.29 8.93
N GLU A 141 15.79 8.87 8.45
CA GLU A 141 16.71 7.98 9.17
C GLU A 141 17.12 8.50 10.56
N ARG A 142 17.19 9.83 10.75
CA ARG A 142 17.48 10.43 12.07
C ARG A 142 16.43 10.09 13.12
N TYR A 143 15.22 9.75 12.68
CA TYR A 143 14.11 9.38 13.53
C TYR A 143 13.76 7.89 13.47
N HIS A 144 14.63 7.06 12.87
CA HIS A 144 14.41 5.62 12.68
C HIS A 144 13.11 5.27 11.93
N ALA A 145 12.67 6.18 11.05
CA ALA A 145 11.47 6.09 10.24
C ALA A 145 11.80 6.17 8.74
#